data_AF-A0A2V6LKF2-F1
#
_entry.id   AF-A0A2V6LKF2-F1
#
_cell.length_a   1.000
_cell.length_b   1.000
_cell.length_c   1.000
_cell.angle_alpha   90.00
_cell.angle_beta   90.00
_cell.angle_gamma   90.00
#
_symmetry.space_group_name_H-M   'P 1'
#
loop_
_entity.id
_entity.type
_entity.pdbx_description
1 polymer ?
#
loop_
_entity_poly.entity_id
_entity_poly.type
_entity_poly.pdbx_seq_one_letter_code
_entity_poly.pdbx_strand_id
1 'polypeptide(L)' 'MEDDEKTKPRLEIGHVLFVDIVGYSKLLTDEQSKALQELNQIVRNTEAVREAEAAGQLII' A
#
# COMPACT_ATOMS: atom_id res chain seq x y z
N MET A 1 -15.76 -6.66 -36.39
CA MET A 1 -15.87 -5.49 -35.49
C MET A 1 -15.03 -5.83 -34.28
N GLU A 2 -13.72 -5.83 -34.49
CA GLU A 2 -12.70 -6.05 -33.46
C GLU A 2 -11.97 -4.72 -33.31
N ASP A 3 -11.43 -4.47 -32.13
CA ASP A 3 -10.70 -3.25 -31.72
C ASP A 3 -11.50 -2.18 -30.96
N ASP A 4 -12.12 -2.55 -29.84
CA ASP A 4 -12.35 -1.56 -28.76
C ASP A 4 -12.09 -2.13 -27.34
N GLU A 5 -11.34 -3.23 -27.25
CA GLU A 5 -10.96 -3.86 -25.96
C GLU A 5 -9.46 -3.72 -25.66
N LYS A 6 -8.75 -2.82 -26.36
CA LYS A 6 -7.35 -2.56 -26.07
C LYS A 6 -7.24 -1.57 -24.92
N THR A 7 -6.68 -2.08 -23.82
CA THR A 7 -6.00 -1.33 -22.75
C THR A 7 -6.87 -0.79 -21.60
N LYS A 8 -7.64 -1.67 -20.94
CA LYS A 8 -7.95 -1.41 -19.53
C LYS A 8 -6.67 -1.67 -18.71
N PRO A 9 -6.12 -0.67 -17.98
CA PRO A 9 -4.94 -0.89 -17.15
C PRO A 9 -5.26 -1.97 -16.12
N ARG A 10 -4.45 -3.03 -16.11
CA ARG A 10 -4.61 -4.12 -15.16
C ARG A 10 -4.12 -3.60 -13.80
N LEU A 11 -5.00 -3.53 -12.81
CA LEU A 11 -4.63 -3.12 -11.46
C LEU A 11 -3.61 -4.11 -10.91
N GLU A 12 -2.42 -3.61 -10.58
CA GLU A 12 -1.38 -4.37 -9.89
C GLU A 12 -1.47 -4.04 -8.40
N ILE A 13 -1.72 -5.06 -7.58
CA ILE A 13 -1.83 -4.91 -6.13
C ILE A 13 -0.48 -5.29 -5.50
N GLY A 14 0.24 -4.29 -5.00
CA GLY A 14 1.39 -4.50 -4.13
C GLY A 14 0.93 -5.02 -2.77
N HIS A 15 1.22 -6.28 -2.45
CA HIS A 15 0.94 -6.84 -1.13
C HIS A 15 2.14 -6.58 -0.22
N VAL A 16 1.98 -5.71 0.77
CA VAL A 16 2.97 -5.56 1.85
C VAL A 16 2.68 -6.66 2.88
N LEU A 17 3.53 -7.67 2.95
CA LEU A 17 3.40 -8.73 3.94
C LEU A 17 3.81 -8.17 5.31
N PHE A 18 2.82 -7.93 6.17
CA PHE A 18 3.00 -7.50 7.55
C PHE A 18 3.42 -8.68 8.43
N VAL A 19 4.67 -9.12 8.30
CA VAL A 19 5.25 -10.05 9.28
C VAL A 19 5.91 -9.21 10.37
N ASP A 20 5.44 -9.38 11.60
CA ASP A 20 6.18 -9.06 12.83
C ASP A 20 6.16 -7.62 13.41
N ILE A 21 5.37 -6.66 12.89
CA ILE A 21 5.23 -5.33 13.57
C ILE A 21 4.74 -5.48 15.01
N VAL A 22 3.82 -6.42 15.22
CA VAL A 22 3.08 -6.57 16.47
C VAL A 22 3.54 -7.77 17.29
N GLY A 23 4.61 -8.47 16.86
CA GLY A 23 5.18 -9.69 17.43
C GLY A 23 4.20 -10.43 18.34
N TYR A 24 3.40 -11.34 17.77
CA TYR A 24 2.28 -12.06 18.40
C TYR A 24 2.19 -11.85 19.93
N SER A 25 1.18 -11.10 20.39
CA SER A 25 0.86 -10.88 21.81
C SER A 25 1.76 -9.93 22.62
N LYS A 26 2.64 -9.12 22.00
CA LYS A 26 3.49 -8.17 22.75
C LYS A 26 2.92 -6.76 22.96
N LEU A 27 1.96 -6.32 22.13
CA LEU A 27 1.40 -4.96 22.17
C LEU A 27 -0.12 -4.97 22.33
N LEU A 28 -0.66 -4.04 23.11
CA LEU A 28 -2.12 -3.82 23.22
C LEU A 28 -2.67 -3.33 21.87
N THR A 29 -3.94 -3.63 21.56
CA THR A 29 -4.58 -3.31 20.26
C THR A 29 -4.41 -1.84 19.83
N ASP A 30 -4.39 -0.91 20.78
CA ASP A 30 -4.20 0.52 20.52
C ASP A 30 -2.77 0.87 20.08
N GLU A 31 -1.77 0.16 20.63
CA GLU A 31 -0.36 0.33 20.25
C GLU A 31 -0.10 -0.25 18.87
N GLN A 32 -0.77 -1.36 18.53
CA GLN A 32 -0.75 -1.94 17.19
C GLN A 32 -1.32 -0.95 16.16
N SER A 33 -2.42 -0.28 16.49
CA SER A 33 -3.05 0.72 15.61
C SER A 33 -2.14 1.91 15.34
N LYS A 34 -1.41 2.39 16.35
CA LYS A 34 -0.41 3.47 16.20
C LYS A 34 0.77 3.05 15.33
N ALA A 35 1.32 1.85 15.56
CA ALA A 35 2.42 1.33 14.76
C ALA A 35 2.03 1.17 13.28
N LEU A 36 0.79 0.74 13.00
CA LEU A 36 0.24 0.68 11.65
C LEU A 36 0.11 2.06 10.99
N GLN A 37 -0.31 3.09 11.75
CA GLN A 37 -0.39 4.45 11.23
C GLN A 37 1.01 5.00 10.89
N GLU A 38 1.98 4.78 11.78
CA GLU A 38 3.36 5.22 11.56
C GLU A 38 3.98 4.55 10.33
N LEU A 39 3.82 3.22 10.19
CA LEU A 39 4.34 2.54 9.02
C LEU A 39 3.65 2.99 7.72
N ASN A 40 2.33 3.19 7.73
CA ASN A 40 1.63 3.74 6.57
C ASN A 40 2.21 5.10 6.16
N GLN A 41 2.54 5.95 7.13
CA GLN A 41 3.16 7.24 6.85
C GLN A 41 4.56 7.08 6.25
N ILE A 42 5.38 6.16 6.79
CA ILE A 42 6.72 5.85 6.25
C ILE A 42 6.61 5.37 4.80
N VAL A 43 5.74 4.39 4.53
CA VAL A 43 5.53 3.83 3.19
C VAL A 43 5.07 4.92 2.21
N ARG A 44 4.11 5.76 2.59
CA ARG A 44 3.62 6.87 1.75
C ARG A 44 4.71 7.90 1.42
N ASN A 45 5.68 8.07 2.32
CA ASN A 45 6.79 9.01 2.11
C ASN A 45 7.91 8.44 1.22
N THR A 46 7.86 7.15 0.86
CA THR A 46 8.86 6.55 -0.04
C THR A 46 8.74 7.09 -1.46
N GLU A 47 9.86 7.14 -2.18
CA GLU A 47 9.92 7.60 -3.56
C GLU A 47 8.98 6.80 -4.48
N ALA A 48 8.95 5.47 -4.33
CA ALA A 48 8.06 4.60 -5.10
C ALA A 48 6.57 4.97 -4.98
N VAL A 49 6.09 5.31 -3.76
CA VAL A 49 4.69 5.73 -3.57
C VAL A 49 4.47 7.13 -4.13
N ARG A 50 5.41 8.05 -3.95
CA ARG A 50 5.32 9.42 -4.49
C ARG A 50 5.32 9.44 -6.01
N GLU A 51 6.12 8.60 -6.66
CA GLU A 51 6.14 8.42 -8.11
C GLU A 51 4.81 7.85 -8.62
N ALA A 52 4.30 6.80 -7.97
CA ALA A 52 3.02 6.20 -8.33
C ALA A 52 1.84 7.17 -8.13
N GLU A 53 1.86 7.99 -7.09
CA GLU A 53 0.87 9.05 -6.85
C GLU A 53 0.95 10.13 -7.92
N ALA A 54 2.16 10.62 -8.25
CA ALA A 54 2.37 11.61 -9.30
C ALA A 54 1.96 11.11 -10.70
N ALA A 55 2.11 9.82 -10.95
CA ALA A 55 1.69 9.16 -12.19
C ALA A 55 0.18 8.85 -12.23
N GLY A 56 -0.58 9.11 -11.15
CA GLY A 56 -2.00 8.75 -11.06
C GLY A 56 -2.25 7.24 -11.06
N GLN A 57 -1.24 6.45 -10.68
CA GLN A 57 -1.26 4.99 -10.67
C GLN A 57 -1.57 4.42 -9.27
N LEU A 58 -1.69 5.29 -8.26
CA LEU A 58 -2.02 4.92 -6.90
C LEU A 58 -3.53 5.11 -6.63
N ILE A 59 -4.17 4.06 -6.12
CA ILE A 59 -5.51 4.12 -5.52
C ILE A 59 -5.32 3.91 -4.01
N ILE A 60 -5.76 4.89 -3.21
CA ILE A 60 -5.53 4.96 -1.75
C ILE A 60 -6.83 4.98 -0.96
#